data_AF-A0A0Q8DAC0-F1
#
_entry.id   AF-A0A0Q8DAC0-F1
#
_cell.length_a   1.000
_cell.length_b   1.000
_cell.length_c   1.000
_cell.angle_alpha   90.00
_cell.angle_beta   90.00
_cell.angle_gamma   90.00
#
_symmetry.space_group_name_H-M   'P 1'
#
loop_
_entity.id
_entity.type
_entity.pdbx_description
1 polymer ?
#
loop_
_entity_poly.entity_id
_entity_poly.type
_entity_poly.pdbx_seq_one_letter_code
_entity_poly.pdbx_strand_id
1 'polypeptide(L)'
;MQSSLSIATFLFFIAMLVYMHAVFKFYAVVKAERPEWVDRRGSLGFFYTGIPRLADPNVSLATIGIAFSAKRHELRSPQAAKYANRVRILLPFDMVVFFGILAGLTVGAP
;
A
#
# COMPACT_ATOMS: atom_id res chain seq x y z
N MET A 1 -21.56 -15.50 -13.51
CA MET A 1 -20.12 -15.55 -13.18
C MET A 1 -19.34 -14.38 -13.78
N GLN A 2 -19.54 -14.02 -15.04
CA GLN A 2 -18.80 -12.91 -15.67
C GLN A 2 -19.12 -11.54 -15.05
N SER A 3 -20.39 -11.23 -14.76
CA SER A 3 -20.77 -9.95 -14.12
C SER A 3 -20.20 -9.78 -12.71
N SER A 4 -20.14 -10.85 -11.91
CA SER A 4 -19.54 -10.82 -10.57
C SER A 4 -18.02 -10.61 -10.62
N LEU A 5 -17.35 -11.20 -11.61
CA LEU A 5 -15.91 -10.99 -11.85
C LEU A 5 -15.61 -9.53 -12.25
N SER A 6 -16.44 -8.94 -13.12
CA SER A 6 -16.31 -7.53 -13.52
C SER A 6 -16.51 -6.58 -12.33
N ILE A 7 -17.51 -6.83 -11.49
CA ILE A 7 -17.75 -6.06 -10.26
C ILE A 7 -16.55 -6.19 -9.31
N ALA A 8 -16.07 -7.41 -9.06
CA ALA A 8 -14.91 -7.64 -8.21
C ALA A 8 -13.66 -6.92 -8.72
N THR A 9 -13.42 -6.97 -10.04
CA THR A 9 -12.29 -6.28 -10.68
C THR A 9 -12.40 -4.77 -10.54
N PHE A 10 -13.61 -4.21 -10.71
CA PHE A 10 -13.84 -2.78 -10.52
C PHE A 10 -13.64 -2.37 -9.06
N LEU A 11 -14.16 -3.14 -8.11
CA LEU A 11 -13.96 -2.90 -6.67
C LEU A 11 -12.47 -2.96 -6.30
N PHE A 12 -11.74 -3.94 -6.82
CA PHE A 12 -10.29 -4.05 -6.63
C PHE A 12 -9.56 -2.83 -7.18
N PHE A 13 -9.92 -2.36 -8.38
CA PHE A 13 -9.31 -1.18 -8.98
C PHE A 13 -9.50 0.07 -8.10
N ILE A 14 -10.74 0.31 -7.64
CA ILE A 14 -11.03 1.46 -6.78
C ILE A 14 -10.31 1.34 -5.43
N ALA A 15 -10.34 0.16 -4.81
CA ALA A 15 -9.70 -0.07 -3.53
C ALA A 15 -8.18 0.09 -3.62
N MET A 16 -7.54 -0.41 -4.69
CA MET A 16 -6.13 -0.20 -4.99
C MET A 16 -5.77 1.29 -5.14
N LEU A 17 -6.60 2.10 -5.80
CA LEU A 17 -6.36 3.55 -5.90
C LEU A 17 -6.42 4.24 -4.54
N VAL A 18 -7.41 3.88 -3.71
CA VAL A 18 -7.54 4.41 -2.35
C VAL A 18 -6.38 3.95 -1.47
N TYR A 19 -5.94 2.70 -1.65
CA TYR A 19 -4.78 2.13 -0.97
C TYR A 19 -3.50 2.91 -1.33
N MET A 20 -3.21 3.09 -2.63
CA MET A 20 -2.04 3.85 -3.07
C MET A 20 -2.07 5.27 -2.51
N HIS A 21 -3.20 5.96 -2.60
CA HIS A 21 -3.35 7.29 -2.00
C HIS A 21 -3.03 7.28 -0.50
N ALA A 22 -3.55 6.30 0.25
CA ALA A 22 -3.28 6.18 1.68
C ALA A 22 -1.80 5.94 1.98
N VAL A 23 -1.11 5.08 1.20
CA VAL A 23 0.33 4.86 1.35
C VAL A 23 1.12 6.14 1.05
N PHE A 24 0.78 6.87 -0.01
CA PHE A 24 1.44 8.16 -0.33
C PHE A 24 1.29 9.17 0.80
N LYS A 25 0.07 9.34 1.33
CA LYS A 25 -0.17 10.28 2.43
C LYS A 25 0.50 9.82 3.72
N PHE A 26 0.50 8.53 4.01
CA PHE A 26 1.19 7.99 5.18
C PHE A 26 2.71 8.18 5.08
N TYR A 27 3.31 7.86 3.93
CA TYR A 27 4.72 8.10 3.66
C TYR A 27 5.11 9.57 3.87
N ALA A 28 4.30 10.51 3.36
CA ALA A 28 4.58 11.93 3.53
C ALA A 28 4.64 12.34 5.01
N VAL A 29 3.74 11.78 5.84
CA VAL A 29 3.74 12.02 7.29
C VAL A 29 4.96 11.39 7.96
N VAL A 30 5.25 10.12 7.67
CA VAL A 30 6.43 9.42 8.22
C VAL A 30 7.71 10.16 7.84
N LYS A 31 7.86 10.56 6.57
CA LYS A 31 9.03 11.30 6.09
C LYS A 31 9.18 12.66 6.79
N ALA A 32 8.08 13.34 7.11
CA ALA A 32 8.12 14.64 7.77
C ALA A 32 8.52 14.53 9.26
N GLU A 33 8.13 13.46 9.95
CA GLU A 33 8.33 13.33 11.40
C GLU A 33 9.52 12.44 11.80
N ARG A 34 9.77 11.38 11.03
CA ARG A 34 10.75 10.32 11.27
C ARG A 34 11.38 9.87 9.93
N PRO A 35 12.06 10.78 9.20
CA PRO A 35 12.64 10.47 7.89
C PRO A 35 13.56 9.25 7.93
N GLU A 36 14.28 9.04 9.03
CA GLU A 36 15.21 7.92 9.24
C GLU A 36 14.55 6.54 9.18
N TRP A 37 13.22 6.44 9.31
CA TRP A 37 12.51 5.16 9.18
C TRP A 37 12.29 4.73 7.72
N VAL A 38 12.26 5.70 6.81
CA VAL A 38 11.95 5.48 5.39
C VAL A 38 13.08 5.90 4.45
N ASP A 39 14.10 6.59 4.95
CA ASP A 39 15.30 6.96 4.19
C ASP A 39 16.29 5.77 4.14
N ARG A 40 15.85 4.69 3.48
CA ARG A 40 16.68 3.52 3.22
C ARG A 40 17.38 3.70 1.87
N ARG A 41 18.71 3.84 1.88
CA ARG A 41 19.53 3.69 0.67
C ARG A 41 19.77 2.20 0.41
N GLY A 42 18.83 1.54 -0.27
CA GLY A 42 19.02 0.16 -0.75
C GLY A 42 19.90 0.13 -2.02
N SER A 43 20.51 -1.01 -2.34
CA SER A 43 21.35 -1.15 -3.55
C SER A 43 20.59 -0.86 -4.86
N LEU A 44 19.26 -0.98 -4.83
CA LEU A 44 18.37 -0.66 -5.94
C LEU A 44 18.02 0.83 -6.03
N GLY A 45 18.33 1.64 -5.02
CA GLY A 45 17.97 3.07 -4.98
C GLY A 45 18.55 3.87 -6.15
N PHE A 46 19.65 3.38 -6.75
CA PHE A 46 20.21 3.94 -7.98
C PHE A 46 19.24 3.84 -9.17
N PHE A 47 18.54 2.71 -9.34
CA PHE A 47 17.57 2.52 -10.44
C PHE A 47 16.32 3.39 -10.30
N TYR A 48 16.05 3.90 -9.10
CA TYR A 48 14.92 4.78 -8.82
C TYR A 48 15.32 6.25 -8.68
N THR A 49 16.55 6.60 -9.05
CA THR A 49 17.04 7.98 -9.07
C THR A 49 16.23 8.80 -10.09
N GLY A 50 15.61 9.89 -9.65
CA GLY A 50 14.75 10.75 -10.49
C GLY A 50 13.25 10.40 -10.45
N ILE A 51 12.87 9.33 -9.76
CA ILE A 51 11.47 8.91 -9.55
C ILE A 51 11.06 9.25 -8.10
N PRO A 52 9.77 9.51 -7.80
CA PRO A 52 9.31 9.64 -6.42
C PRO A 52 9.80 8.47 -5.55
N ARG A 53 10.52 8.75 -4.46
CA ARG A 53 11.14 7.73 -3.59
C ARG A 53 10.20 6.61 -3.13
N LEU A 54 8.89 6.86 -3.03
CA LEU A 54 7.94 5.82 -2.66
C LEU A 54 7.81 4.72 -3.72
N ALA A 55 8.19 4.98 -4.98
CA ALA A 55 8.28 3.97 -6.02
C ALA A 55 9.44 2.99 -5.80
N ASP A 56 10.42 3.33 -4.94
CA ASP A 56 11.42 2.36 -4.50
C ASP A 56 10.73 1.28 -3.63
N PRO A 57 10.83 -0.01 -4.00
CA PRO A 57 10.24 -1.12 -3.26
C PRO A 57 10.68 -1.15 -1.79
N ASN A 58 11.91 -0.73 -1.49
CA ASN A 58 12.42 -0.73 -0.11
C ASN A 58 11.74 0.33 0.74
N VAL A 59 11.46 1.51 0.15
CA VAL A 59 10.81 2.63 0.83
C VAL A 59 9.33 2.36 1.01
N SER A 60 8.66 1.83 -0.02
CA SER A 60 7.25 1.43 0.07
C SER A 60 7.04 0.32 1.09
N LEU A 61 7.85 -0.74 1.07
CA LEU A 61 7.79 -1.81 2.07
C LEU A 61 8.08 -1.31 3.49
N ALA A 62 9.07 -0.44 3.67
CA ALA A 62 9.33 0.16 4.97
C ALA A 62 8.12 0.98 5.46
N THR A 63 7.54 1.79 4.58
CA THR A 63 6.33 2.59 4.86
C THR A 63 5.16 1.71 5.29
N ILE A 64 4.88 0.65 4.53
CA ILE A 64 3.81 -0.30 4.85
C ILE A 64 4.11 -1.01 6.17
N GLY A 65 5.34 -1.46 6.38
CA GLY A 65 5.78 -2.09 7.63
C GLY A 65 5.56 -1.20 8.86
N ILE A 66 5.84 0.10 8.74
CA ILE A 66 5.57 1.07 9.81
C ILE A 66 4.08 1.14 10.12
N ALA A 67 3.21 1.14 9.11
CA ALA A 67 1.76 1.18 9.29
C ALA A 67 1.24 -0.03 10.10
N PHE A 68 1.85 -1.21 9.96
CA PHE A 68 1.47 -2.40 10.73
C PHE A 68 2.20 -2.52 12.08
N SER A 69 3.31 -1.82 12.26
CA SER A 69 4.09 -1.85 13.51
C SER A 69 3.53 -0.93 14.60
N ALA A 70 4.05 -1.10 15.83
CA ALA A 70 3.77 -0.19 16.95
C ALA A 70 4.30 1.24 16.70
N LYS A 71 5.34 1.41 15.86
CA LYS A 71 5.99 2.69 15.57
C LYS A 71 5.04 3.77 15.05
N ARG A 72 3.94 3.38 14.40
CA ARG A 72 2.91 4.33 13.94
C ARG A 72 2.33 5.19 15.08
N HIS A 73 2.33 4.69 16.31
CA HIS A 73 1.80 5.40 17.48
C HIS A 73 2.76 6.47 18.02
N GLU A 74 4.04 6.41 17.62
CA GLU A 74 5.03 7.42 17.97
C GLU A 74 4.96 8.65 17.05
N LEU A 75 4.21 8.56 15.94
CA LEU A 75 3.91 9.70 15.06
C LEU A 75 2.88 10.61 15.74
N ARG A 76 3.19 11.90 15.76
CA ARG A 76 2.40 12.95 16.43
C ARG A 76 1.23 13.42 15.58
N SER A 77 1.31 13.34 14.26
CA SER A 77 0.25 13.82 13.39
C SER A 77 -1.03 12.96 13.52
N PRO A 78 -2.21 13.56 13.73
CA PRO A 78 -3.48 12.82 13.73
C PRO A 78 -3.78 12.21 12.35
N GLN A 79 -3.18 12.74 11.27
CA GLN A 79 -3.29 12.14 9.95
C GLN A 79 -2.54 10.81 9.84
N ALA A 80 -1.49 10.59 10.65
CA ALA A 80 -0.72 9.35 10.66
C ALA A 80 -1.62 8.15 10.97
N ALA A 81 -2.38 8.22 12.07
CA ALA A 81 -3.29 7.15 12.48
C ALA A 81 -4.37 6.89 11.42
N LYS A 82 -4.94 7.96 10.83
CA LYS A 82 -5.96 7.85 9.78
C LYS A 82 -5.44 7.08 8.56
N TYR A 83 -4.28 7.45 8.03
CA TYR A 83 -3.74 6.79 6.83
C TYR A 83 -3.13 5.43 7.13
N ALA A 84 -2.48 5.24 8.28
CA ALA A 84 -2.02 3.93 8.72
C ALA A 84 -3.18 2.93 8.81
N ASN A 85 -4.31 3.32 9.41
CA ASN A 85 -5.48 2.45 9.50
C ASN A 85 -6.07 2.13 8.13
N ARG A 86 -6.11 3.09 7.19
CA ARG A 86 -6.52 2.83 5.81
C ARG A 86 -5.62 1.79 5.14
N VAL A 87 -4.29 1.93 5.27
CA VAL A 87 -3.33 0.95 4.75
C VAL A 87 -3.58 -0.44 5.36
N ARG A 88 -3.82 -0.51 6.67
CA ARG A 88 -4.08 -1.77 7.39
C ARG A 88 -5.38 -2.47 7.01
N ILE A 89 -6.38 -1.72 6.57
CA ILE A 89 -7.68 -2.27 6.16
C ILE A 89 -7.67 -2.61 4.67
N LEU A 90 -7.18 -1.69 3.84
CA LEU A 90 -7.23 -1.83 2.39
C LEU A 90 -6.26 -2.88 1.88
N LEU A 91 -5.05 -3.00 2.44
CA LEU A 91 -4.10 -4.02 1.96
C LEU A 91 -4.65 -5.45 2.11
N PRO A 92 -5.14 -5.90 3.29
CA PRO A 92 -5.74 -7.23 3.40
C PRO A 92 -7.01 -7.37 2.57
N PHE A 93 -7.83 -6.32 2.47
CA PHE A 93 -9.03 -6.33 1.63
C PHE A 93 -8.68 -6.56 0.16
N ASP A 94 -7.75 -5.78 -0.38
CA ASP A 94 -7.26 -5.90 -1.76
C ASP A 94 -6.66 -7.27 -2.02
N MET A 95 -5.91 -7.83 -1.06
CA MET A 95 -5.39 -9.20 -1.16
C MET A 95 -6.51 -10.23 -1.28
N VAL A 96 -7.54 -10.16 -0.43
CA VAL A 96 -8.68 -11.09 -0.48
C VAL A 96 -9.43 -10.99 -1.80
N VAL A 97 -9.70 -9.77 -2.26
CA VAL A 97 -10.39 -9.56 -3.54
C VAL A 97 -9.54 -10.06 -4.71
N PHE A 98 -8.24 -9.77 -4.71
CA PHE A 98 -7.30 -10.24 -5.73
C PHE A 98 -7.27 -11.76 -5.82
N PHE A 99 -7.14 -12.47 -4.69
CA PHE A 99 -7.15 -13.93 -4.68
C PHE A 99 -8.51 -14.49 -5.12
N GLY A 100 -9.62 -13.83 -4.77
CA GLY A 100 -10.96 -14.20 -5.25
C GLY A 100 -11.10 -14.08 -6.77
N ILE A 101 -10.58 -12.99 -7.35
CA ILE A 101 -10.54 -12.80 -8.82
C ILE A 101 -9.67 -13.86 -9.47
N LEU A 102 -8.46 -14.09 -8.93
CA LEU A 102 -7.52 -15.08 -9.47
C LEU A 102 -8.13 -16.49 -9.45
N ALA A 103 -8.73 -16.89 -8.34
CA ALA A 103 -9.42 -18.18 -8.23
C ALA A 103 -10.56 -18.29 -9.25
N GLY A 104 -11.40 -17.25 -9.38
CA GLY A 104 -12.49 -17.21 -10.35
C GLY A 104 -12.01 -17.33 -11.80
N LEU A 105 -10.87 -16.73 -12.14
CA LEU A 105 -10.24 -16.87 -13.46
C LEU A 105 -9.71 -18.29 -13.69
N THR A 106 -9.05 -18.89 -12.69
CA THR A 106 -8.50 -20.26 -12.82
C THR A 106 -9.58 -21.34 -12.93
N VAL A 107 -10.71 -21.18 -12.23
CA VAL A 107 -11.84 -22.13 -12.28
C VAL A 107 -12.65 -21.98 -13.59
N GLY A 108 -12.60 -20.80 -14.22
CA GLY A 108 -13.24 -20.54 -15.50
C GLY A 108 -12.35 -20.75 -16.72
N ALA A 109 -11.08 -21.13 -16.54
CA ALA A 109 -10.18 -21.48 -17.63
C ALA A 109 -10.54 -22.89 -18.15
N PRO A 110 -10.63 -23.09 -19.49
CA PRO A 110 -10.96 -24.38 -20.09
C PRO A 110 -9.91 -25.46 -19.80
#